data_AF-A0A1G6UAE6-F1
#
_entry.id   AF-A0A1G6UAE6-F1
#
_cell.length_a   1.000
_cell.length_b   1.000
_cell.length_c   1.000
_cell.angle_alpha   90.00
_cell.angle_beta   90.00
_cell.angle_gamma   90.00
#
_symmetry.space_group_name_H-M   'P 1'
#
loop_
_entity.id
_entity.type
_entity.pdbx_description
1 polymer ?
#
loop_
_entity_poly.entity_id
_entity_poly.type
_entity_poly.pdbx_seq_one_letter_code
_entity_poly.pdbx_strand_id
1 'polypeptide(L)'
;MDYKKEKSRLNSKTTLFTWIGGISALIAIIPLIWAGIQVFGNRSFFKENELGDFIGGTSGTFASFAGLAFVYVAFLGQRLQILMQQEELELNRKELKDTRVEIRGQKEQLELQNKQFQIQSFETVFFSLLNLFEKQSKLSFSDNYGDEMLIEKLKKFYGNIRQLHFREDWPSLNKREKAIEIGNTFDFSFSQGFARVRAIMSSALGILIHLDGNRKVIDHEFYISIFMNTLNVHETRIIFYGYFSGYISFKQYQIHLYKELLEIIVPNHLCDNRDKELLKI
;
A
#
# COMPACT_ATOMS: atom_id res chain seq x y z
N MET A 1 -28.05 -22.55 24.59
CA MET A 1 -29.16 -23.44 24.19
C MET A 1 -28.50 -24.60 23.45
N ASP A 2 -28.69 -25.85 23.87
CA ASP A 2 -28.00 -27.00 23.23
C ASP A 2 -28.79 -27.41 21.97
N TYR A 3 -28.46 -26.77 20.85
CA TYR A 3 -29.10 -26.99 19.55
C TYR A 3 -29.11 -28.47 19.15
N LYS A 4 -28.07 -29.25 19.53
CA LYS A 4 -27.98 -30.68 19.21
C LYS A 4 -29.04 -31.50 19.94
N LYS A 5 -29.25 -31.23 21.24
CA LYS A 5 -30.25 -31.92 22.06
C LYS A 5 -31.68 -31.60 21.61
N GLU A 6 -31.94 -30.35 21.24
CA GLU A 6 -33.27 -29.95 20.75
C GLU A 6 -33.58 -30.51 19.36
N LYS A 7 -32.59 -30.50 18.45
CA LYS A 7 -32.69 -31.12 17.11
C LYS A 7 -33.02 -32.60 17.19
N SER A 8 -32.32 -33.35 18.03
CA SER A 8 -32.55 -34.79 18.24
C SER A 8 -33.96 -35.07 18.77
N ARG A 9 -34.41 -34.29 19.75
CA ARG A 9 -35.76 -34.40 20.31
C ARG A 9 -36.86 -34.11 19.28
N LEU A 10 -36.69 -33.07 18.48
CA LEU A 10 -37.67 -32.71 17.43
C LEU A 10 -37.71 -33.78 16.34
N ASN A 11 -36.56 -34.26 15.88
CA ASN A 11 -36.49 -35.31 14.87
C ASN A 11 -37.19 -36.60 15.32
N SER A 12 -36.97 -37.02 16.58
CA SER A 12 -37.66 -38.18 17.16
C SER A 12 -39.17 -38.01 17.26
N LYS A 13 -39.65 -36.79 17.56
CA LYS A 13 -41.09 -36.50 17.54
C LYS A 13 -41.64 -36.54 16.13
N THR A 14 -40.97 -35.91 15.16
CA THR A 14 -41.38 -35.90 13.76
C THR A 14 -41.54 -37.32 13.23
N THR A 15 -40.56 -38.21 13.46
CA THR A 15 -40.65 -39.60 13.01
C THR A 15 -41.81 -40.35 13.66
N LEU A 16 -42.01 -40.22 14.97
CA LEU A 16 -43.10 -40.87 15.70
C LEU A 16 -44.48 -40.45 15.18
N PHE A 17 -44.73 -39.15 14.98
CA PHE A 17 -46.02 -38.66 14.49
C PHE A 17 -46.27 -38.97 13.01
N THR A 18 -45.22 -39.08 12.18
CA THR A 18 -45.34 -39.56 10.80
C THR A 18 -45.84 -41.00 10.75
N TRP A 19 -45.33 -41.87 11.64
CA TRP A 19 -45.81 -43.25 11.75
C TRP A 19 -47.26 -43.33 12.22
N ILE A 20 -47.64 -42.52 13.24
CA ILE A 20 -49.03 -42.46 13.72
C ILE A 20 -49.98 -41.99 12.61
N GLY A 21 -49.63 -40.94 11.87
CA GLY A 21 -50.42 -40.44 10.76
C GLY A 21 -50.56 -41.47 9.63
N GLY A 22 -49.46 -42.16 9.27
CA GLY A 22 -49.46 -43.22 8.27
C GLY A 22 -50.32 -44.42 8.64
N ILE A 23 -50.25 -44.89 9.89
CA ILE A 23 -51.08 -45.99 10.40
C ILE A 23 -52.56 -45.59 10.39
N SER A 24 -52.89 -44.37 10.83
CA SER A 24 -54.27 -43.87 10.81
C SER A 24 -54.82 -43.75 9.39
N ALA A 25 -54.01 -43.31 8.42
CA ALA A 25 -54.40 -43.25 7.02
C ALA A 25 -54.69 -44.65 6.45
N LEU A 26 -53.89 -45.67 6.82
CA LEU A 26 -54.14 -47.04 6.42
C LEU A 26 -55.44 -47.60 7.00
N ILE A 27 -55.74 -47.31 8.28
CA ILE A 27 -56.99 -47.73 8.93
C ILE A 27 -58.20 -47.09 8.23
N ALA A 28 -58.09 -45.83 7.80
CA ALA A 28 -59.16 -45.14 7.08
C ALA A 28 -59.56 -45.82 5.76
N ILE A 29 -58.65 -46.59 5.13
CA ILE A 29 -58.89 -47.28 3.86
C ILE A 29 -59.61 -48.62 4.06
N ILE A 30 -59.51 -49.25 5.24
CA ILE A 30 -60.08 -50.58 5.51
C ILE A 30 -61.61 -50.64 5.27
N PRO A 31 -62.43 -49.68 5.77
CA PRO A 31 -63.87 -49.70 5.51
C PRO A 31 -64.22 -49.54 4.03
N LEU A 32 -63.41 -48.79 3.26
CA LEU A 32 -63.61 -48.60 1.82
C LEU A 32 -63.36 -49.89 1.03
N ILE A 33 -62.29 -50.62 1.35
CA ILE A 33 -61.99 -51.92 0.73
C ILE A 33 -63.10 -52.92 1.06
N TRP A 34 -63.51 -52.98 2.33
CA TRP A 34 -64.56 -53.88 2.78
C TRP A 34 -65.90 -53.59 2.09
N ALA A 35 -66.27 -52.32 1.96
CA ALA A 35 -67.47 -51.89 1.24
C ALA A 35 -67.45 -52.28 -0.24
N GLY A 36 -66.29 -52.11 -0.91
CA GLY A 36 -66.12 -52.55 -2.30
C GLY A 36 -66.38 -54.05 -2.47
N ILE A 37 -65.85 -54.89 -1.57
CA ILE A 37 -66.08 -56.35 -1.60
C ILE A 37 -67.56 -56.70 -1.44
N GLN A 38 -68.31 -55.99 -0.59
CA GLN A 38 -69.74 -56.24 -0.40
C GLN A 38 -70.56 -55.88 -1.66
N VAL A 39 -70.28 -54.72 -2.26
CA VAL A 39 -70.97 -54.23 -3.46
C VAL A 39 -70.72 -55.15 -4.67
N PHE A 40 -69.47 -55.53 -4.92
CA PHE A 40 -69.13 -56.42 -6.05
C PHE A 40 -69.45 -57.90 -5.78
N GLY A 41 -69.51 -58.32 -4.51
CA GLY A 41 -69.78 -59.70 -4.09
C GLY A 41 -71.26 -60.07 -3.98
N ASN A 42 -72.17 -59.12 -4.22
CA ASN A 42 -73.64 -59.29 -4.11
C ASN A 42 -74.09 -59.86 -2.76
N ARG A 43 -73.45 -59.44 -1.66
CA ARG A 43 -73.79 -59.82 -0.28
C ARG A 43 -74.30 -58.58 0.44
N SER A 44 -75.58 -58.52 0.81
CA SER A 44 -76.15 -57.38 1.53
C SER A 44 -76.23 -57.64 3.03
N PHE A 45 -75.18 -57.25 3.77
CA PHE A 45 -75.20 -57.22 5.23
C PHE A 45 -75.82 -55.93 5.82
N PHE A 46 -75.82 -54.82 5.06
CA PHE A 46 -76.35 -53.51 5.46
C PHE A 46 -77.28 -52.93 4.38
N LYS A 47 -78.18 -52.02 4.78
CA LYS A 47 -78.87 -51.13 3.82
C LYS A 47 -77.87 -50.11 3.27
N GLU A 48 -78.04 -49.69 2.02
CA GLU A 48 -77.11 -48.80 1.30
C GLU A 48 -76.76 -47.51 2.08
N ASN A 49 -77.76 -46.91 2.76
CA ASN A 49 -77.55 -45.72 3.59
C ASN A 49 -76.69 -46.00 4.84
N GLU A 50 -76.90 -47.13 5.53
CA GLU A 50 -76.17 -47.49 6.75
C GLU A 50 -74.69 -47.80 6.45
N LEU A 51 -74.42 -48.37 5.27
CA LEU A 51 -73.06 -48.62 4.79
C LEU A 51 -72.33 -47.31 4.48
N GLY A 52 -73.00 -46.35 3.83
CA GLY A 52 -72.46 -45.02 3.59
C GLY A 52 -72.12 -44.27 4.88
N ASP A 53 -72.99 -44.33 5.88
CA ASP A 53 -72.79 -43.67 7.18
C ASP A 53 -71.63 -44.29 7.97
N PHE A 54 -71.49 -45.63 7.96
CA PHE A 54 -70.39 -46.32 8.63
C PHE A 54 -69.02 -45.99 8.00
N ILE A 55 -68.94 -45.99 6.66
CA ILE A 55 -67.73 -45.60 5.94
C ILE A 55 -67.41 -44.13 6.19
N GLY A 56 -68.39 -43.24 6.02
CA GLY A 56 -68.22 -41.81 6.21
C GLY A 56 -67.75 -41.46 7.62
N GLY A 57 -68.38 -42.05 8.64
CA GLY A 57 -68.02 -41.83 10.04
C GLY A 57 -66.65 -42.41 10.40
N THR A 58 -66.38 -43.66 10.03
CA THR A 58 -65.14 -44.36 10.43
C THR A 58 -63.96 -43.89 9.59
N SER A 59 -64.04 -43.98 8.27
CA SER A 59 -62.97 -43.53 7.36
C SER A 59 -62.74 -42.03 7.48
N GLY A 60 -63.80 -41.22 7.61
CA GLY A 60 -63.68 -39.78 7.81
C GLY A 60 -62.95 -39.39 9.08
N THR A 61 -63.22 -40.08 10.20
CA THR A 61 -62.55 -39.81 11.49
C THR A 61 -61.06 -40.16 11.43
N PHE A 62 -60.71 -41.36 10.93
CA PHE A 62 -59.31 -41.78 10.83
C PHE A 62 -58.52 -40.99 9.77
N ALA A 63 -59.17 -40.58 8.67
CA ALA A 63 -58.56 -39.70 7.67
C ALA A 63 -58.32 -38.29 8.23
N SER A 64 -59.26 -37.74 9.00
CA SER A 64 -59.10 -36.44 9.66
C SER A 64 -58.00 -36.47 10.71
N PHE A 65 -57.90 -37.55 11.49
CA PHE A 65 -56.81 -37.74 12.47
C PHE A 65 -55.45 -37.87 11.78
N ALA A 66 -55.36 -38.62 10.68
CA ALA A 66 -54.15 -38.68 9.86
C ALA A 66 -53.76 -37.29 9.31
N GLY A 67 -54.74 -36.53 8.81
CA GLY A 67 -54.55 -35.16 8.34
C GLY A 67 -53.98 -34.24 9.43
N LEU A 68 -54.55 -34.27 10.64
CA LEU A 68 -54.04 -33.51 11.79
C LEU A 68 -52.62 -33.93 12.18
N ALA A 69 -52.33 -35.23 12.18
CA ALA A 69 -50.99 -35.76 12.47
C ALA A 69 -49.97 -35.26 11.43
N PHE A 70 -50.30 -35.27 10.14
CA PHE A 70 -49.42 -34.76 9.09
C PHE A 70 -49.22 -33.25 9.16
N VAL A 71 -50.26 -32.47 9.48
CA VAL A 71 -50.13 -31.02 9.73
C VAL A 71 -49.18 -30.77 10.92
N TYR A 72 -49.31 -31.54 12.00
CA TYR A 72 -48.40 -31.42 13.15
C TYR A 72 -46.94 -31.80 12.80
N VAL A 73 -46.74 -32.86 12.01
CA VAL A 73 -45.43 -33.26 11.47
C VAL A 73 -44.83 -32.13 10.63
N ALA A 74 -45.62 -31.48 9.78
CA ALA A 74 -45.17 -30.36 8.96
C ALA A 74 -44.70 -29.19 9.84
N PHE A 75 -45.43 -28.85 10.91
CA PHE A 75 -44.99 -27.82 11.87
C PHE A 75 -43.70 -28.21 12.61
N LEU A 76 -43.54 -29.48 13.00
CA LEU A 76 -42.30 -29.95 13.61
C LEU A 76 -41.11 -29.87 12.64
N GLY A 77 -41.34 -30.22 11.36
CA GLY A 77 -40.35 -30.08 10.30
C GLY A 77 -39.92 -28.63 10.08
N GLN A 78 -40.88 -27.70 10.02
CA GLN A 78 -40.60 -26.27 9.91
C GLN A 78 -39.79 -25.75 11.10
N ARG A 79 -40.15 -26.14 12.33
CA ARG A 79 -39.38 -25.76 13.53
C ARG A 79 -37.96 -26.29 13.48
N LEU A 80 -37.77 -27.54 13.05
CA LEU A 80 -36.44 -28.13 12.88
C LEU A 80 -35.60 -27.35 11.87
N GLN A 81 -36.21 -26.94 10.76
CA GLN A 81 -35.56 -26.12 9.73
C GLN A 81 -35.13 -24.75 10.28
N ILE A 82 -36.00 -24.07 11.04
CA ILE A 82 -35.68 -22.78 11.66
C ILE A 82 -34.49 -22.91 12.61
N LEU A 83 -34.44 -23.96 13.43
CA LEU A 83 -33.30 -24.18 14.34
C LEU A 83 -32.00 -24.39 13.58
N MET A 84 -32.02 -25.15 12.48
CA MET A 84 -30.82 -25.33 11.65
C MET A 84 -30.38 -24.01 11.00
N GLN A 85 -31.32 -23.21 10.52
CA GLN A 85 -31.03 -21.89 9.96
C GLN A 85 -30.45 -20.93 11.00
N GLN A 86 -30.93 -20.98 12.24
CA GLN A 86 -30.38 -20.17 13.34
C GLN A 86 -28.94 -20.56 13.67
N GLU A 87 -28.65 -21.86 13.75
CA GLU A 87 -27.28 -22.38 13.96
C GLU A 87 -26.35 -21.96 12.82
N GLU A 88 -26.78 -22.10 11.56
CA GLU A 88 -26.01 -21.68 10.39
C GLU A 88 -25.75 -20.16 10.39
N LEU A 89 -26.74 -19.35 10.74
CA LEU A 89 -26.59 -17.90 10.86
C LEU A 89 -25.62 -17.50 12.00
N GLU A 90 -25.64 -18.21 13.13
CA GLU A 90 -24.69 -17.99 14.21
C GLU A 90 -23.26 -18.31 13.79
N LEU A 91 -23.05 -19.43 13.10
CA LEU A 91 -21.74 -19.83 12.56
C LEU A 91 -21.25 -18.83 11.52
N ASN A 92 -22.09 -18.46 10.54
CA ASN A 92 -21.76 -17.45 9.54
C ASN A 92 -21.40 -16.10 10.17
N ARG A 93 -22.13 -15.67 11.22
CA ARG A 93 -21.80 -14.44 11.96
C ARG A 93 -20.46 -14.53 12.66
N LYS A 94 -20.09 -15.70 13.17
CA LYS A 94 -18.79 -15.92 13.80
C LYS A 94 -17.68 -15.87 12.77
N GLU A 95 -17.81 -16.61 11.66
CA GLU A 95 -16.85 -16.58 10.56
C GLU A 95 -16.66 -15.16 10.02
N LEU A 96 -17.74 -14.41 9.78
CA LEU A 96 -17.64 -13.00 9.35
C LEU A 96 -16.91 -12.11 10.35
N LYS A 97 -17.04 -12.36 11.66
CA LYS A 97 -16.29 -11.63 12.68
C LYS A 97 -14.80 -11.97 12.61
N ASP A 98 -14.47 -13.25 12.49
CA ASP A 98 -13.09 -13.72 12.41
C ASP A 98 -12.41 -13.22 11.12
N THR A 99 -13.10 -13.29 9.97
CA THR A 99 -12.63 -12.72 8.70
C THR A 99 -12.40 -11.20 8.79
N ARG A 100 -13.27 -10.46 9.50
CA ARG A 100 -13.05 -9.00 9.70
C ARG A 100 -11.79 -8.71 10.51
N VAL A 101 -11.50 -9.53 11.51
CA VAL A 101 -10.26 -9.40 12.31
C VAL A 101 -9.05 -9.71 11.44
N GLU A 102 -9.09 -10.78 10.64
CA GLU A 102 -8.00 -11.14 9.73
C GLU A 102 -7.75 -10.05 8.68
N ILE A 103 -8.79 -9.53 8.02
CA ILE A 103 -8.67 -8.44 7.05
C ILE A 103 -8.07 -7.19 7.69
N ARG A 104 -8.42 -6.89 8.94
CA ARG A 104 -7.80 -5.77 9.66
C ARG A 104 -6.30 -6.00 9.86
N GLY A 105 -5.90 -7.19 10.30
CA GLY A 105 -4.49 -7.54 10.46
C GLY A 105 -3.71 -7.47 9.14
N GLN A 106 -4.30 -7.98 8.04
CA GLN A 106 -3.69 -7.88 6.71
C GLN A 106 -3.55 -6.43 6.25
N LYS A 107 -4.53 -5.57 6.53
CA LYS A 107 -4.46 -4.14 6.20
C LYS A 107 -3.31 -3.46 6.95
N GLU A 108 -3.17 -3.71 8.25
CA GLU A 108 -2.07 -3.16 9.06
C GLU A 108 -0.70 -3.64 8.52
N GLN A 109 -0.59 -4.92 8.16
CA GLN A 109 0.62 -5.46 7.55
C GLN A 109 0.94 -4.82 6.19
N LEU A 110 -0.07 -4.62 5.33
CA LEU A 110 0.09 -3.95 4.04
C LEU A 110 0.54 -2.50 4.21
N GLU A 111 0.02 -1.77 5.20
CA GLU A 111 0.45 -0.41 5.50
C GLU A 111 1.92 -0.36 5.93
N LEU A 112 2.37 -1.30 6.77
CA LEU A 112 3.77 -1.43 7.16
C LEU A 112 4.67 -1.80 5.97
N GLN A 113 4.24 -2.76 5.14
CA GLN A 113 4.97 -3.15 3.93
C GLN A 113 5.07 -2.00 2.93
N ASN A 114 4.02 -1.22 2.75
CA ASN A 114 4.04 -0.07 1.85
C ASN A 114 5.04 0.99 2.32
N LYS A 115 5.09 1.28 3.62
CA LYS A 115 6.10 2.18 4.20
C LYS A 115 7.52 1.66 3.97
N GLN A 116 7.75 0.37 4.23
CA GLN A 116 9.06 -0.25 3.98
C GLN A 116 9.45 -0.21 2.49
N PHE A 117 8.49 -0.46 1.60
CA PHE A 117 8.71 -0.42 0.16
C PHE A 117 9.08 0.98 -0.33
N GLN A 118 8.44 2.03 0.20
CA GLN A 118 8.80 3.41 -0.13
C GLN A 118 10.25 3.73 0.27
N ILE A 119 10.66 3.31 1.46
CA ILE A 119 12.04 3.47 1.94
C ILE A 119 13.03 2.69 1.05
N GLN A 120 12.75 1.41 0.78
CA GLN A 120 13.60 0.58 -0.07
C GLN A 120 13.71 1.11 -1.51
N SER A 121 12.59 1.58 -2.08
CA SER A 121 12.57 2.18 -3.41
C SER A 121 13.44 3.44 -3.44
N PHE A 122 13.32 4.29 -2.42
CA PHE A 122 14.19 5.44 -2.25
C PHE A 122 15.67 5.02 -2.16
N GLU A 123 16.01 4.09 -1.25
CA GLU A 123 17.38 3.64 -0.98
C GLU A 123 18.03 3.06 -2.24
N THR A 124 17.29 2.25 -2.99
CA THR A 124 17.76 1.64 -4.23
C THR A 124 18.18 2.70 -5.25
N VAL A 125 17.33 3.73 -5.45
CA VAL A 125 17.64 4.83 -6.38
C VAL A 125 18.77 5.68 -5.83
N PHE A 126 18.77 6.00 -4.53
CA PHE A 126 19.81 6.78 -3.89
C PHE A 126 21.20 6.15 -4.04
N PHE A 127 21.36 4.86 -3.67
CA PHE A 127 22.65 4.17 -3.80
C PHE A 127 23.04 3.96 -5.27
N SER A 128 22.07 3.81 -6.19
CA SER A 128 22.37 3.79 -7.62
C SER A 128 22.94 5.12 -8.12
N LEU A 129 22.33 6.24 -7.73
CA LEU A 129 22.83 7.58 -8.04
C LEU A 129 24.20 7.84 -7.41
N LEU A 130 24.42 7.38 -6.17
CA LEU A 130 25.70 7.49 -5.47
C LEU A 130 26.82 6.72 -6.20
N ASN A 131 26.54 5.48 -6.59
CA ASN A 131 27.48 4.67 -7.37
C ASN A 131 27.80 5.30 -8.73
N LEU A 132 26.78 5.88 -9.39
CA LEU A 132 26.97 6.60 -10.64
C LEU A 132 27.85 7.85 -10.44
N PHE A 133 27.61 8.60 -9.36
CA PHE A 133 28.43 9.76 -8.99
C PHE A 133 29.89 9.35 -8.77
N GLU A 134 30.16 8.33 -7.96
CA GLU A 134 31.53 7.85 -7.71
C GLU A 134 32.23 7.42 -9.00
N LYS A 135 31.53 6.69 -9.86
CA LYS A 135 32.08 6.22 -11.14
C LYS A 135 32.41 7.40 -12.05
N GLN A 136 31.51 8.37 -12.19
CA GLN A 136 31.74 9.55 -13.01
C GLN A 136 32.87 10.41 -12.46
N SER A 137 32.94 10.53 -11.14
CA SER A 137 34.01 11.26 -10.47
C SER A 137 35.38 10.62 -10.75
N LYS A 138 35.51 9.30 -10.54
CA LYS A 138 36.75 8.55 -10.83
C LYS A 138 37.18 8.68 -12.30
N LEU A 139 36.24 8.63 -13.24
CA LEU A 139 36.53 8.81 -14.67
C LEU A 139 36.93 10.26 -15.00
N SER A 140 36.45 11.23 -14.25
CA SER A 140 36.75 12.65 -14.45
C SER A 140 38.09 13.08 -13.85
N PHE A 141 38.62 12.32 -12.89
CA PHE A 141 39.76 12.68 -12.02
C PHE A 141 40.88 11.62 -12.02
N SER A 142 41.23 11.09 -13.18
CA SER A 142 42.29 10.07 -13.29
C SER A 142 43.72 10.64 -13.20
N ASP A 143 43.89 11.96 -13.17
CA ASP A 143 45.18 12.64 -13.24
C ASP A 143 45.23 13.81 -12.25
N ASN A 144 45.78 13.55 -11.06
CA ASN A 144 45.80 14.48 -9.92
C ASN A 144 46.32 15.88 -10.28
N TYR A 145 47.22 15.99 -11.25
CA TYR A 145 47.80 17.26 -11.68
C TYR A 145 46.79 18.15 -12.41
N GLY A 146 45.87 17.57 -13.19
CA GLY A 146 44.82 18.30 -13.90
C GLY A 146 43.77 18.90 -12.96
N ASP A 147 43.54 18.24 -11.83
CA ASP A 147 42.46 18.56 -10.91
C ASP A 147 42.82 19.72 -9.98
N GLU A 148 44.06 19.75 -9.50
CA GLU A 148 44.58 20.90 -8.76
C GLU A 148 44.60 22.15 -9.63
N MET A 149 45.04 22.05 -10.90
CA MET A 149 45.03 23.18 -11.83
C MET A 149 43.59 23.66 -12.12
N LEU A 150 42.63 22.75 -12.26
CA LEU A 150 41.22 23.09 -12.44
C LEU A 150 40.64 23.81 -11.22
N ILE A 151 40.90 23.29 -10.02
CA ILE A 151 40.48 23.89 -8.75
C ILE A 151 41.11 25.27 -8.56
N GLU A 152 42.39 25.44 -8.89
CA GLU A 152 43.06 26.74 -8.79
C GLU A 152 42.45 27.77 -9.76
N LYS A 153 42.13 27.36 -10.99
CA LYS A 153 41.41 28.19 -11.96
C LYS A 153 40.02 28.58 -11.47
N LEU A 154 39.26 27.63 -10.92
CA LEU A 154 37.96 27.88 -10.30
C LEU A 154 38.06 28.86 -9.12
N LYS A 155 39.06 28.67 -8.25
CA LYS A 155 39.33 29.54 -7.11
C LYS A 155 39.70 30.96 -7.55
N LYS A 156 40.56 31.09 -8.56
CA LYS A 156 40.94 32.39 -9.14
C LYS A 156 39.73 33.10 -9.75
N PHE A 157 38.92 32.38 -10.51
CA PHE A 157 37.68 32.92 -11.08
C PHE A 157 36.70 33.40 -10.00
N TYR A 158 36.49 32.56 -8.99
CA TYR A 158 35.67 32.92 -7.83
C TYR A 158 36.20 34.18 -7.13
N GLY A 159 37.51 34.27 -6.88
CA GLY A 159 38.14 35.46 -6.30
C GLY A 159 37.94 36.72 -7.16
N ASN A 160 37.98 36.57 -8.48
CA ASN A 160 37.74 37.66 -9.43
C ASN A 160 36.26 38.12 -9.42
N ILE A 161 35.30 37.19 -9.42
CA ILE A 161 33.87 37.51 -9.27
C ILE A 161 33.62 38.22 -7.94
N ARG A 162 34.18 37.70 -6.84
CA ARG A 162 34.07 38.31 -5.51
C ARG A 162 34.59 39.74 -5.52
N GLN A 163 35.77 40.00 -6.11
CA GLN A 163 36.29 41.36 -6.20
C GLN A 163 35.38 42.31 -6.99
N LEU A 164 34.75 41.83 -8.07
CA LEU A 164 33.78 42.63 -8.82
C LEU A 164 32.51 42.93 -8.00
N HIS A 165 32.04 41.96 -7.22
CA HIS A 165 30.80 42.08 -6.46
C HIS A 165 30.94 42.94 -5.19
N PHE A 166 32.10 42.88 -4.52
CA PHE A 166 32.31 43.55 -3.23
C PHE A 166 33.13 44.85 -3.29
N ARG A 167 33.75 45.23 -4.43
CA ARG A 167 34.34 46.57 -4.57
C ARG A 167 33.32 47.59 -5.05
N GLU A 168 32.89 48.48 -4.18
CA GLU A 168 31.98 49.58 -4.52
C GLU A 168 32.67 50.66 -5.38
N ASP A 169 33.96 50.91 -5.14
CA ASP A 169 34.74 52.09 -5.59
C ASP A 169 35.11 52.13 -7.09
N TRP A 170 34.62 51.18 -7.88
CA TRP A 170 35.04 51.03 -9.27
C TRP A 170 34.08 51.71 -10.25
N PRO A 171 34.56 52.54 -11.20
CA PRO A 171 33.73 53.11 -12.26
C PRO A 171 32.97 52.03 -13.04
N SER A 172 31.72 52.30 -13.40
CA SER A 172 30.82 51.31 -14.04
C SER A 172 31.37 50.73 -15.34
N LEU A 173 32.10 51.52 -16.14
CA LEU A 173 32.79 51.03 -17.35
C LEU A 173 33.92 50.05 -17.01
N ASN A 174 34.76 50.36 -16.02
CA ASN A 174 35.86 49.49 -15.59
C ASN A 174 35.35 48.17 -14.99
N LYS A 175 34.21 48.21 -14.27
CA LYS A 175 33.51 47.00 -13.80
C LYS A 175 33.11 46.10 -14.96
N ARG A 176 32.55 46.67 -16.03
CA ARG A 176 32.08 45.93 -17.20
C ARG A 176 33.23 45.35 -18.01
N GLU A 177 34.29 46.13 -18.25
CA GLU A 177 35.47 45.66 -19.00
C GLU A 177 36.18 44.52 -18.27
N LYS A 178 36.39 44.64 -16.96
CA LYS A 178 36.99 43.54 -16.19
C LYS A 178 36.06 42.34 -16.05
N ALA A 179 34.73 42.54 -16.01
CA ALA A 179 33.79 41.42 -16.07
C ALA A 179 33.89 40.65 -17.40
N ILE A 180 34.08 41.35 -18.52
CA ILE A 180 34.31 40.73 -19.83
C ILE A 180 35.66 40.02 -19.87
N GLU A 181 36.73 40.64 -19.35
CA GLU A 181 38.06 40.04 -19.26
C GLU A 181 38.06 38.77 -18.40
N ILE A 182 37.40 38.82 -17.24
CA ILE A 182 37.22 37.68 -16.33
C ILE A 182 36.41 36.58 -17.02
N GLY A 183 35.33 36.91 -17.72
CA GLY A 183 34.54 35.97 -18.51
C GLY A 183 35.37 35.29 -19.61
N ASN A 184 36.10 36.05 -20.42
CA ASN A 184 36.92 35.51 -21.52
C ASN A 184 38.07 34.61 -21.02
N THR A 185 38.76 35.04 -19.97
CA THR A 185 39.85 34.24 -19.34
C THR A 185 39.30 32.96 -18.74
N PHE A 186 38.09 33.03 -18.18
CA PHE A 186 37.40 31.88 -17.63
C PHE A 186 36.96 30.91 -18.73
N ASP A 187 36.24 31.36 -19.75
CA ASP A 187 35.76 30.52 -20.85
C ASP A 187 36.91 29.76 -21.53
N PHE A 188 38.03 30.45 -21.80
CA PHE A 188 39.23 29.82 -22.37
C PHE A 188 39.84 28.77 -21.42
N SER A 189 40.04 29.12 -20.15
CA SER A 189 40.69 28.25 -19.16
C SER A 189 39.83 27.08 -18.69
N PHE A 190 38.51 27.24 -18.77
CA PHE A 190 37.51 26.34 -18.22
C PHE A 190 36.92 25.41 -19.29
N SER A 191 36.93 25.79 -20.58
CA SER A 191 36.47 24.94 -21.69
C SER A 191 37.01 23.50 -21.67
N GLN A 192 38.25 23.29 -21.21
CA GLN A 192 38.87 21.97 -21.12
C GLN A 192 38.45 21.14 -19.89
N GLY A 193 38.12 21.78 -18.77
CA GLY A 193 37.62 21.12 -17.54
C GLY A 193 36.09 21.13 -17.43
N PHE A 194 35.43 21.79 -18.38
CA PHE A 194 34.03 22.16 -18.27
C PHE A 194 33.08 20.97 -18.17
N ALA A 195 33.27 19.99 -19.07
CA ALA A 195 32.47 18.78 -19.08
C ALA A 195 32.56 18.03 -17.73
N ARG A 196 33.72 18.08 -17.07
CA ARG A 196 33.97 17.41 -15.78
C ARG A 196 33.20 18.10 -14.65
N VAL A 197 33.34 19.42 -14.51
CA VAL A 197 32.61 20.18 -13.48
C VAL A 197 31.10 20.07 -13.70
N ARG A 198 30.64 20.19 -14.94
CA ARG A 198 29.21 20.01 -15.25
C ARG A 198 28.74 18.62 -14.85
N ALA A 199 29.47 17.56 -15.17
CA ALA A 199 29.07 16.19 -14.85
C ALA A 199 28.89 15.98 -13.34
N ILE A 200 29.88 16.40 -12.55
CA ILE A 200 29.87 16.25 -11.08
C ILE A 200 28.75 17.07 -10.45
N MET A 201 28.60 18.34 -10.85
CA MET A 201 27.52 19.19 -10.36
C MET A 201 26.14 18.65 -10.77
N SER A 202 26.00 18.11 -11.97
CA SER A 202 24.71 17.57 -12.41
C SER A 202 24.34 16.31 -11.63
N SER A 203 25.33 15.45 -11.37
CA SER A 203 25.14 14.21 -10.62
C SER A 203 24.91 14.47 -9.13
N ALA A 204 25.66 15.39 -8.52
CA ALA A 204 25.41 15.85 -7.15
C ALA A 204 23.99 16.45 -7.04
N LEU A 205 23.59 17.30 -7.98
CA LEU A 205 22.24 17.87 -8.00
C LEU A 205 21.16 16.79 -8.15
N GLY A 206 21.39 15.77 -8.98
CA GLY A 206 20.46 14.64 -9.12
C GLY A 206 20.22 13.91 -7.79
N ILE A 207 21.29 13.70 -7.01
CA ILE A 207 21.21 13.13 -5.67
C ILE A 207 20.41 14.06 -4.73
N LEU A 208 20.70 15.35 -4.72
CA LEU A 208 20.00 16.33 -3.87
C LEU A 208 18.51 16.45 -4.21
N ILE A 209 18.16 16.43 -5.50
CA ILE A 209 16.76 16.46 -5.94
C ILE A 209 16.03 15.21 -5.46
N HIS A 210 16.67 14.04 -5.54
CA HIS A 210 16.07 12.79 -5.06
C HIS A 210 15.89 12.79 -3.54
N LEU A 211 16.84 13.33 -2.79
CA LEU A 211 16.75 13.51 -1.33
C LEU A 211 15.59 14.44 -0.96
N ASP A 212 15.54 15.62 -1.58
CA ASP A 212 14.54 16.64 -1.30
C ASP A 212 13.12 16.16 -1.62
N GLY A 213 12.95 15.52 -2.77
CA GLY A 213 11.66 14.98 -3.21
C GLY A 213 11.09 13.90 -2.27
N ASN A 214 11.94 13.25 -1.47
CA ASN A 214 11.56 12.16 -0.59
C ASN A 214 11.64 12.48 0.92
N ARG A 215 11.85 13.75 1.30
CA ARG A 215 11.99 14.18 2.73
C ARG A 215 10.92 13.68 3.69
N LYS A 216 9.69 13.46 3.23
CA LYS A 216 8.58 13.00 4.08
C LYS A 216 8.68 11.52 4.45
N VAL A 217 9.45 10.75 3.69
CA VAL A 217 9.56 9.29 3.79
C VAL A 217 10.84 8.88 4.53
N ILE A 218 11.88 9.69 4.41
CA ILE A 218 13.24 9.35 4.86
C ILE A 218 13.76 10.26 5.97
N ASP A 219 14.77 9.78 6.68
CA ASP A 219 15.64 10.64 7.49
C ASP A 219 16.61 11.40 6.57
N HIS A 220 16.23 12.63 6.25
CA HIS A 220 16.98 13.46 5.31
C HIS A 220 18.42 13.77 5.78
N GLU A 221 18.61 14.03 7.08
CA GLU A 221 19.92 14.37 7.64
C GLU A 221 20.88 13.19 7.56
N PHE A 222 20.39 11.99 7.86
CA PHE A 222 21.15 10.77 7.73
C PHE A 222 21.65 10.55 6.30
N TYR A 223 20.77 10.63 5.29
CA TYR A 223 21.16 10.37 3.90
C TYR A 223 22.03 11.48 3.29
N ILE A 224 21.81 12.75 3.67
CA ILE A 224 22.75 13.82 3.32
C ILE A 224 24.13 13.52 3.90
N SER A 225 24.22 13.08 5.17
CA SER A 225 25.50 12.79 5.80
C SER A 225 26.26 11.67 5.07
N ILE A 226 25.55 10.64 4.57
CA ILE A 226 26.15 9.58 3.74
C ILE A 226 26.75 10.19 2.48
N PHE A 227 25.95 10.95 1.72
CA PHE A 227 26.43 11.57 0.48
C PHE A 227 27.65 12.46 0.74
N MET A 228 27.61 13.27 1.80
CA MET A 228 28.72 14.15 2.18
C MET A 228 30.00 13.40 2.52
N ASN A 229 29.89 12.28 3.23
CA ASN A 229 31.04 11.44 3.57
C ASN A 229 31.63 10.71 2.36
N THR A 230 30.86 10.54 1.28
CA THR A 230 31.35 10.00 0.01
C THR A 230 32.19 11.03 -0.76
N LEU A 231 31.98 12.33 -0.53
CA LEU A 231 32.69 13.39 -1.26
C LEU A 231 34.15 13.49 -0.84
N ASN A 232 35.06 13.42 -1.82
CA ASN A 232 36.46 13.71 -1.58
C ASN A 232 36.76 15.22 -1.56
N VAL A 233 37.99 15.59 -1.19
CA VAL A 233 38.39 17.00 -1.06
C VAL A 233 38.29 17.77 -2.38
N HIS A 234 38.65 17.14 -3.51
CA HIS A 234 38.60 17.76 -4.84
C HIS A 234 37.16 17.95 -5.32
N GLU A 235 36.31 16.93 -5.16
CA GLU A 235 34.87 16.96 -5.45
C GLU A 235 34.17 18.06 -4.65
N THR A 236 34.45 18.13 -3.34
CA THR A 236 33.89 19.15 -2.44
C THR A 236 34.26 20.56 -2.92
N ARG A 237 35.53 20.78 -3.29
CA ARG A 237 36.01 22.07 -3.81
C ARG A 237 35.39 22.42 -5.16
N ILE A 238 35.22 21.44 -6.04
CA ILE A 238 34.59 21.62 -7.34
C ILE A 238 33.10 21.94 -7.18
N ILE A 239 32.42 21.29 -6.25
CA ILE A 239 31.04 21.60 -5.92
C ILE A 239 30.91 23.02 -5.39
N PHE A 240 31.76 23.39 -4.43
CA PHE A 240 31.76 24.71 -3.81
C PHE A 240 32.06 25.82 -4.84
N TYR A 241 33.23 25.79 -5.48
CA TYR A 241 33.61 26.85 -6.42
C TYR A 241 32.80 26.81 -7.72
N GLY A 242 32.34 25.62 -8.14
CA GLY A 242 31.45 25.45 -9.29
C GLY A 242 30.08 26.10 -9.07
N TYR A 243 29.50 25.98 -7.88
CA TYR A 243 28.27 26.68 -7.52
C TYR A 243 28.40 28.20 -7.64
N PHE A 244 29.44 28.77 -7.03
CA PHE A 244 29.63 30.23 -7.02
C PHE A 244 30.16 30.81 -8.33
N SER A 245 30.69 29.98 -9.24
CA SER A 245 31.06 30.41 -10.58
C SER A 245 29.85 30.90 -11.40
N GLY A 246 28.61 30.59 -10.97
CA GLY A 246 27.39 30.99 -11.67
C GLY A 246 27.26 30.36 -13.07
N TYR A 247 28.15 29.44 -13.42
CA TYR A 247 28.25 28.91 -14.77
C TYR A 247 27.14 27.91 -15.09
N ILE A 248 26.64 27.18 -14.09
CA ILE A 248 25.46 26.35 -14.25
C ILE A 248 24.25 27.23 -13.93
N SER A 249 23.39 27.43 -14.92
CA SER A 249 22.11 28.11 -14.72
C SER A 249 21.22 27.22 -13.86
N PHE A 250 21.26 27.48 -12.55
CA PHE A 250 20.43 26.79 -11.58
C PHE A 250 19.04 27.43 -11.54
N LYS A 251 18.00 26.61 -11.55
CA LYS A 251 16.66 27.07 -11.16
C LYS A 251 16.67 27.45 -9.68
N GLN A 252 15.79 28.37 -9.28
CA GLN A 252 15.74 28.88 -7.90
C GLN A 252 15.67 27.79 -6.82
N TYR A 253 14.95 26.68 -7.07
CA TYR A 253 14.90 25.56 -6.13
C TYR A 253 16.24 24.81 -6.02
N GLN A 254 17.01 24.71 -7.11
CA GLN A 254 18.32 24.03 -7.13
C GLN A 254 19.36 24.83 -6.34
N ILE A 255 19.24 26.16 -6.36
CA ILE A 255 20.06 27.07 -5.55
C ILE A 255 19.87 26.76 -4.06
N HIS A 256 18.61 26.56 -3.62
CA HIS A 256 18.32 26.23 -2.22
C HIS A 256 18.95 24.90 -1.80
N LEU A 257 18.83 23.86 -2.63
CA LEU A 257 19.40 22.53 -2.36
C LEU A 257 20.93 22.57 -2.24
N TYR A 258 21.59 23.30 -3.14
CA TYR A 258 23.02 23.50 -3.04
C TYR A 258 23.40 24.31 -1.81
N LYS A 259 22.65 25.36 -1.47
CA LYS A 259 22.93 26.14 -0.25
C LYS A 259 22.91 25.27 1.00
N GLU A 260 21.89 24.43 1.15
CA GLU A 260 21.78 23.46 2.25
C GLU A 260 22.97 22.49 2.29
N LEU A 261 23.38 21.97 1.13
CA LEU A 261 24.58 21.13 1.02
C LEU A 261 25.84 21.87 1.50
N LEU A 262 26.02 23.10 1.03
CA LEU A 262 27.22 23.90 1.29
C LEU A 262 27.30 24.36 2.76
N GLU A 263 26.18 24.57 3.44
CA GLU A 263 26.13 24.88 4.88
C GLU A 263 26.72 23.75 5.74
N ILE A 264 26.55 22.49 5.29
CA ILE A 264 26.98 21.28 5.99
C ILE A 264 28.46 20.94 5.70
N ILE A 265 29.07 21.49 4.64
CA ILE A 265 30.48 21.22 4.29
C ILE A 265 31.43 21.56 5.45
N VAL A 266 32.32 20.63 5.79
CA VAL A 266 33.35 20.82 6.81
C VAL A 266 34.40 21.86 6.33
N PRO A 267 34.74 22.89 7.14
CA PRO A 267 35.66 23.97 6.75
C PRO A 267 37.02 23.47 6.24
N ASN A 268 37.52 22.37 6.80
CA ASN A 268 38.83 21.80 6.49
C ASN A 268 38.97 21.27 5.05
N HIS A 269 37.86 21.08 4.33
CA HIS A 269 37.89 20.69 2.92
C HIS A 269 37.93 21.89 1.96
N LEU A 270 37.69 23.10 2.45
CA LEU A 270 37.80 24.35 1.69
C LEU A 270 39.25 24.87 1.73
N CYS A 271 39.65 25.65 0.72
CA CYS A 271 41.03 26.15 0.63
C CYS A 271 41.29 27.44 1.44
N ASP A 272 40.27 28.15 1.92
CA ASP A 272 40.40 29.37 2.74
C ASP A 272 39.30 29.40 3.81
N ASN A 273 39.67 29.65 5.07
CA ASN A 273 38.74 29.75 6.21
C ASN A 273 37.72 30.89 6.04
N ARG A 274 37.99 31.87 5.18
CA ARG A 274 37.10 33.00 4.85
C ARG A 274 36.03 32.67 3.81
N ASP A 275 36.10 31.50 3.17
CA ASP A 275 35.12 31.09 2.15
C ASP A 275 33.73 30.79 2.78
N LYS A 276 33.68 30.39 4.07
CA LYS A 276 32.41 30.16 4.81
C LYS A 276 31.66 31.45 5.18
N GLU A 277 32.34 32.59 5.32
CA GLU A 277 31.67 33.86 5.65
C GLU A 277 30.68 34.28 4.55
N LEU A 278 30.85 33.74 3.34
CA LEU A 278 30.05 34.05 2.16
C LEU A 278 28.81 33.14 2.00
N LEU A 279 28.70 32.06 2.79
CA LEU A 279 27.46 31.26 2.89
C LEU A 279 26.39 31.97 3.73
N LYS A 280 26.77 32.99 4.52
CA LYS A 280 25.87 33.81 5.34
C LYS A 280 25.19 34.95 4.56
N ILE A 281 25.48 35.08 3.27
CA ILE A 281 24.82 36.01 2.33
C ILE A 281 23.69 35.26 1.60
#